data_AF-A0A848MAX4-F1
#
_entry.id   AF-A0A848MAX4-F1
#
_cell.length_a   1.000
_cell.length_b   1.000
_cell.length_c   1.000
_cell.angle_alpha   90.00
_cell.angle_beta   90.00
_cell.angle_gamma   90.00
#
_symmetry.space_group_name_H-M   'P 1'
#
loop_
_entity.id
_entity.type
_entity.pdbx_description
1 polymer ?
#
loop_
_entity_poly.entity_id
_entity_poly.type
_entity_poly.pdbx_seq_one_letter_code
_entity_poly.pdbx_strand_id
1 'polypeptide(L)'
;MNGWRAYDIAEFRLAREVRLGHDKELLEQLWDAFVKGYISVRELSAKDLKAVPLFVGVRQVWLMGLCFKDAHIHGSIDFGDDFIDDKLHFFMNIQKTLSSNK
;
A
#
# COMPACT_ATOMS: atom_id res chain seq x y z
N MET A 1 -5.71 12.91 18.16
CA MET A 1 -5.61 12.29 16.82
C MET A 1 -5.64 10.78 17.03
N ASN A 2 -6.73 10.12 16.64
CA ASN A 2 -6.87 8.67 16.79
C ASN A 2 -6.57 8.03 15.44
N GLY A 3 -5.48 7.27 15.34
CA GLY A 3 -5.02 6.62 14.10
C GLY A 3 -3.65 5.98 14.26
N TRP A 4 -3.28 5.07 13.34
CA TRP A 4 -1.97 4.43 13.31
C TRP A 4 -1.05 5.16 12.34
N ARG A 5 0.11 5.63 12.80
CA ARG A 5 1.09 6.31 11.92
C ARG A 5 1.54 5.43 10.76
N ALA A 6 1.64 4.12 11.01
CA ALA A 6 1.94 3.13 9.99
C ALA A 6 0.90 3.09 8.86
N TYR A 7 -0.37 3.41 9.15
CA TYR A 7 -1.42 3.54 8.13
C TYR A 7 -1.20 4.78 7.28
N ASP A 8 -0.91 5.92 7.89
CA ASP A 8 -0.66 7.19 7.18
C ASP A 8 0.50 7.05 6.18
N ILE A 9 1.63 6.47 6.61
CA ILE A 9 2.79 6.27 5.74
C ILE A 9 2.59 5.14 4.71
N ALA A 10 1.72 4.17 4.99
CA ALA A 10 1.38 3.12 4.04
C ALA A 10 0.61 3.67 2.83
N GLU A 11 -0.21 4.69 3.04
CA GLU A 11 -0.87 5.38 1.93
C GLU A 11 0.16 6.00 0.96
N PHE A 12 1.19 6.66 1.50
CA PHE A 12 2.27 7.23 0.68
C PHE A 12 2.95 6.14 -0.16
N ARG A 13 3.32 5.02 0.47
CA ARG A 13 3.96 3.90 -0.22
C ARG A 13 3.07 3.34 -1.33
N LEU A 14 1.80 3.07 -1.04
CA LEU A 14 0.84 2.57 -2.02
C LEU A 14 0.65 3.55 -3.19
N ALA A 15 0.56 4.85 -2.92
CA ALA A 15 0.41 5.85 -3.96
C ALA A 15 1.62 5.93 -4.89
N ARG A 16 2.83 5.60 -4.42
CA ARG A 16 4.02 5.46 -5.28
C ARG A 16 3.98 4.16 -6.06
N GLU A 17 3.63 3.05 -5.43
CA GLU A 17 3.53 1.74 -6.07
C GLU A 17 2.58 1.76 -7.29
N VAL A 18 1.39 2.36 -7.13
CA VAL A 18 0.40 2.49 -8.21
C VAL A 18 0.91 3.37 -9.35
N ARG A 19 1.63 4.46 -9.06
CA ARG A 19 2.10 5.42 -10.08
C ARG A 19 3.32 4.94 -10.85
N LEU A 20 4.14 4.07 -10.26
CA LEU A 20 5.41 3.65 -10.83
C LEU A 20 5.32 2.40 -11.71
N GLY A 21 4.13 1.80 -11.88
CA GLY A 21 3.91 0.77 -12.89
C GLY A 21 4.90 -0.39 -12.83
N HIS A 22 5.22 -0.86 -11.61
CA HIS A 22 6.16 -1.95 -11.31
C HIS A 22 7.67 -1.63 -11.29
N ASP A 23 8.09 -0.38 -11.35
CA ASP A 23 9.49 -0.01 -11.04
C ASP A 23 9.77 -0.15 -9.52
N LYS A 24 10.13 -1.36 -9.11
CA LYS A 24 10.40 -1.70 -7.70
C LYS A 24 11.64 -1.01 -7.16
N GLU A 25 12.67 -0.82 -7.98
CA GLU A 25 13.91 -0.22 -7.53
C GLU A 25 13.69 1.26 -7.19
N LEU A 26 13.04 2.00 -8.09
CA LEU A 26 12.67 3.39 -7.84
C LEU A 26 11.69 3.52 -6.67
N LEU A 27 10.75 2.57 -6.52
CA LEU A 27 9.84 2.54 -5.37
C LEU A 27 10.60 2.46 -4.04
N GLU A 28 11.56 1.55 -3.91
CA GLU A 28 12.35 1.43 -2.67
C GLU A 28 13.23 2.66 -2.45
N GLN A 29 13.85 3.22 -3.50
CA GLN A 29 14.64 4.45 -3.37
C GLN A 29 13.80 5.64 -2.85
N LEU A 30 12.59 5.82 -3.40
CA LEU A 30 11.68 6.87 -2.93
C LEU A 30 11.15 6.59 -1.52
N TRP A 31 10.90 5.33 -1.19
CA TRP A 31 10.46 4.92 0.13
C TRP A 31 11.53 5.20 1.18
N ASP A 32 12.79 4.84 0.92
CA ASP A 32 13.91 5.09 1.84
C ASP A 32 14.15 6.59 2.04
N ALA A 33 14.10 7.37 0.95
CA ALA A 33 14.20 8.82 1.02
C ALA A 33 13.06 9.44 1.85
N PHE A 34 11.83 8.96 1.65
CA PHE A 34 10.67 9.40 2.43
C PHE A 34 10.80 9.05 3.92
N VAL A 35 11.13 7.81 4.26
CA VAL A 35 11.27 7.36 5.66
C VAL A 35 12.37 8.14 6.36
N LYS A 36 13.52 8.36 5.71
CA LYS A 36 14.61 9.18 6.24
C LYS A 36 14.15 10.63 6.49
N GLY A 37 13.42 11.22 5.55
CA GLY A 37 12.84 12.55 5.70
C GLY A 37 11.85 12.63 6.86
N TYR A 38 10.91 11.67 6.93
CA TYR A 38 9.88 11.61 7.95
C TYR A 38 10.47 11.47 9.36
N ILE A 39 11.43 10.56 9.54
CA ILE A 39 12.10 10.31 10.83
C ILE A 39 12.88 11.53 11.31
N SER A 40 13.40 12.37 10.40
CA SER A 40 14.12 13.59 10.79
C SER A 40 13.24 14.63 11.51
N VAL A 41 11.91 14.56 11.33
CA VAL A 41 10.94 15.46 11.97
C VAL A 41 10.17 14.73 13.08
N ARG A 42 9.90 13.43 12.92
CA ARG A 42 9.06 12.68 13.84
C ARG A 42 9.51 11.23 13.96
N GLU A 43 9.78 10.81 15.19
CA GLU A 43 10.14 9.41 15.48
C GLU A 43 9.07 8.43 15.00
N LEU A 44 9.55 7.35 14.40
CA LEU A 44 8.76 6.25 13.88
C LEU A 44 9.36 4.95 14.41
N SER A 45 8.55 4.12 15.07
CA SER A 45 9.06 2.89 15.66
C SER A 45 9.33 1.83 14.59
N ALA A 46 10.26 0.90 14.87
CA ALA A 46 10.47 -0.26 14.01
C ALA A 46 9.20 -1.09 13.83
N LYS A 47 8.30 -1.11 14.83
CA LYS A 47 7.00 -1.79 14.74
C LYS A 47 6.08 -1.10 13.73
N ASP A 48 6.06 0.23 13.72
CA ASP A 48 5.27 1.00 12.75
C ASP A 48 5.76 0.74 11.32
N LEU A 49 7.08 0.77 11.10
CA LEU A 49 7.68 0.44 9.79
C LEU A 49 7.35 -0.99 9.34
N LYS A 50 7.45 -1.96 10.24
CA LYS A 50 7.09 -3.36 9.96
C LYS A 50 5.60 -3.55 9.67
N ALA A 51 4.74 -2.67 10.16
CA ALA A 51 3.30 -2.73 9.91
C ALA A 51 2.90 -2.10 8.57
N VAL A 52 3.79 -1.38 7.89
CA VAL A 52 3.47 -0.71 6.61
C VAL A 52 2.91 -1.68 5.56
N PRO A 53 3.53 -2.84 5.26
CA PRO A 53 3.00 -3.77 4.27
C PRO A 53 1.58 -4.26 4.62
N LEU A 54 1.30 -4.47 5.90
CA LEU A 54 -0.03 -4.85 6.36
C LEU A 54 -1.05 -3.73 6.05
N PHE A 55 -0.72 -2.49 6.36
CA PHE A 55 -1.63 -1.37 6.11
C PHE A 55 -1.77 -1.02 4.61
N VAL A 56 -0.76 -1.28 3.78
CA VAL A 56 -0.90 -1.25 2.32
C VAL A 56 -1.97 -2.25 1.88
N GLY A 57 -1.95 -3.47 2.42
CA GLY A 57 -2.97 -4.48 2.17
C GLY A 57 -4.37 -4.03 2.60
N VAL A 58 -4.51 -3.50 3.82
CA VAL A 58 -5.79 -2.95 4.31
C VAL A 58 -6.31 -1.84 3.38
N ARG A 59 -5.44 -0.95 2.92
CA ARG A 59 -5.81 0.14 2.01
C ARG A 59 -6.24 -0.36 0.63
N GLN A 60 -5.59 -1.39 0.09
CA GLN A 60 -6.00 -2.04 -1.15
C GLN A 60 -7.42 -2.62 -1.05
N VAL A 61 -7.76 -3.31 0.05
CA VAL A 61 -9.13 -3.83 0.28
C VAL A 61 -10.15 -2.69 0.34
N TRP A 62 -9.83 -1.61 1.04
CA TRP A 62 -10.71 -0.44 1.12
C TRP A 62 -10.95 0.20 -0.26
N LEU A 63 -9.89 0.33 -1.08
CA LEU A 63 -10.00 0.85 -2.45
C LEU A 63 -10.86 -0.05 -3.34
N MET A 64 -10.71 -1.38 -3.25
CA MET A 64 -11.59 -2.32 -3.95
C MET A 64 -13.07 -2.11 -3.59
N GLY A 65 -13.35 -1.89 -2.30
CA GLY A 65 -14.71 -1.58 -1.85
C GLY A 65 -15.29 -0.31 -2.48
N LEU A 66 -14.46 0.73 -2.68
CA LEU A 66 -14.88 1.94 -3.39
C LEU A 66 -15.14 1.67 -4.88
N CYS A 67 -14.24 0.95 -5.54
CA CYS A 67 -14.37 0.60 -6.95
C CYS A 67 -15.67 -0.16 -7.23
N PHE A 68 -16.04 -1.12 -6.37
CA PHE A 68 -17.27 -1.89 -6.52
C PHE A 68 -18.54 -1.12 -6.17
N LYS A 69 -18.48 -0.22 -5.18
CA LYS A 69 -19.65 0.58 -4.78
C LYS A 69 -20.07 1.56 -5.89
N ASP A 70 -19.09 2.14 -6.56
CA ASP A 70 -19.29 3.23 -7.52
C ASP A 70 -18.88 2.82 -8.94
N ALA A 71 -19.09 1.54 -9.30
CA ALA A 71 -18.68 0.98 -10.60
C ALA A 71 -19.27 1.73 -11.82
N HIS A 72 -20.41 2.40 -11.63
CA HIS A 72 -21.07 3.22 -12.65
C HIS A 72 -20.43 4.62 -12.83
N ILE A 73 -19.57 5.07 -11.90
CA ILE A 73 -18.90 6.39 -11.91
C ILE A 73 -17.44 6.27 -12.34
N HIS A 74 -16.75 5.19 -11.95
CA HIS A 74 -15.29 5.05 -12.11
C HIS A 74 -14.82 4.65 -13.51
N GLY A 75 -15.73 4.58 -14.50
CA GLY A 75 -15.35 4.39 -15.90
C GLY A 75 -14.54 3.12 -16.12
N SER A 76 -15.21 1.98 -16.02
CA SER A 76 -14.82 0.66 -16.53
C SER A 76 -13.36 0.13 -16.43
N ILE A 77 -12.46 0.68 -15.62
CA ILE A 77 -11.05 0.22 -15.60
C ILE A 77 -10.75 -0.66 -14.38
N ASP A 78 -11.29 -0.35 -13.20
CA ASP A 78 -10.93 -1.01 -11.94
C ASP A 78 -12.06 -1.88 -11.34
N PHE A 79 -12.67 -2.76 -12.13
CA PHE A 79 -13.84 -3.55 -11.66
C PHE A 79 -14.06 -4.90 -12.36
N GLY A 80 -13.29 -5.20 -13.42
CA GLY A 80 -13.38 -6.47 -14.15
C GLY A 80 -12.52 -7.59 -13.56
N ASP A 81 -12.60 -8.78 -14.15
CA ASP A 81 -11.90 -9.98 -13.68
C ASP A 81 -10.38 -9.77 -13.59
N ASP A 82 -9.76 -9.12 -14.57
CA ASP A 82 -8.32 -8.80 -14.56
C ASP A 82 -7.91 -7.99 -13.32
N PHE A 83 -8.73 -7.01 -12.93
CA PHE A 83 -8.48 -6.22 -11.71
C PHE A 83 -8.62 -7.08 -10.46
N ILE A 84 -9.65 -7.93 -10.40
CA ILE A 84 -9.88 -8.82 -9.25
C ILE A 84 -8.73 -9.81 -9.11
N ASP A 85 -8.30 -10.43 -10.20
CA ASP A 85 -7.20 -11.39 -10.25
C ASP A 85 -5.88 -10.74 -9.82
N ASP A 86 -5.58 -9.52 -10.30
CA ASP A 86 -4.41 -8.76 -9.87
C ASP A 86 -4.42 -8.49 -8.35
N LYS A 87 -5.58 -8.13 -7.78
CA LYS A 87 -5.71 -7.92 -6.34
C LYS A 87 -5.57 -9.23 -5.56
N LEU A 88 -6.18 -10.32 -6.02
CA LEU A 88 -6.04 -11.63 -5.38
C LEU A 88 -4.58 -12.10 -5.42
N HIS A 89 -3.88 -11.94 -6.54
CA HIS A 89 -2.46 -12.21 -6.67
C HIS A 89 -1.62 -11.37 -5.70
N PHE A 90 -1.94 -10.07 -5.57
CA PHE A 90 -1.29 -9.22 -4.57
C PHE A 90 -1.49 -9.77 -3.15
N PHE A 91 -2.72 -10.10 -2.73
CA PHE A 91 -2.99 -10.59 -1.37
C PHE A 91 -2.41 -11.98 -1.10
N MET A 92 -2.41 -12.88 -2.07
CA MET A 92 -1.75 -14.20 -1.93
C MET A 92 -0.24 -14.05 -1.72
N ASN A 93 0.37 -13.03 -2.32
CA ASN A 93 1.81 -12.79 -2.19
C ASN A 93 2.16 -11.93 -0.97
N ILE A 94 1.25 -11.11 -0.44
CA ILE A 94 1.52 -10.26 0.73
C ILE A 94 1.88 -11.08 1.97
N GLN A 95 1.36 -12.31 2.09
CA GLN A 95 1.72 -13.23 3.16
C GLN A 95 3.23 -13.53 3.19
N LYS A 96 3.88 -13.62 2.04
CA LYS A 96 5.33 -13.84 1.94
C LYS A 96 6.08 -12.64 2.53
N THR A 97 5.66 -11.43 2.18
CA THR A 97 6.20 -10.17 2.71
C THR A 97 6.01 -10.04 4.22
N LEU A 98 4.86 -10.47 4.74
CA LEU A 98 4.58 -10.47 6.19
C LEU A 98 5.34 -11.56 6.95
N SER A 99 5.64 -12.69 6.31
CA SER A 99 6.34 -13.83 6.93
C SER A 99 7.86 -13.66 6.95
N SER A 100 8.45 -12.98 5.96
CA SER A 100 9.88 -12.62 5.94
C SER A 100 10.28 -11.55 6.97
N ASN A 101 9.31 -10.96 7.67
CA ASN A 101 9.52 -9.93 8.70
C ASN A 101 9.51 -10.46 10.15
N LYS A 102 9.43 -11.79 10.33
CA LYS A 102 9.58 -12.49 11.62
C LYS A 102 11.04 -12.59 12.05
#